data_AF-A0A967SJW2-F1
#
_entry.id   AF-A0A967SJW2-F1
#
_cell.length_a   1.000
_cell.length_b   1.000
_cell.length_c   1.000
_cell.angle_alpha   90.00
_cell.angle_beta   90.00
_cell.angle_gamma   90.00
#
_symmetry.space_group_name_H-M   'P 1'
#
loop_
_entity.id
_entity.type
_entity.pdbx_description
1 polymer ?
#
loop_
_entity_poly.entity_id
_entity_poly.type
_entity_poly.pdbx_seq_one_letter_code
_entity_poly.pdbx_strand_id
1 'polypeptide(L)'
;MRRSTSTASALVTLASLAACATGTAPAGTGAPDPTAQPTLAPQPALESGIALENIDETVRPQDDFYRHVNGEWLERTEIPADRSNYGSFTELSEQAEQDLKVLVEEAAAAEDAPEGSDLQKVGALYRSFMDTARIEARGIDPVRPELDRIEAVADPGALPAFWGEMAALGGLGPFGSYVYI
;
A
#
# COMPACT_ATOMS: atom_id res chain seq x y z
N MET A 1 46.42 22.32 -27.66
CA MET A 1 46.26 23.79 -27.52
C MET A 1 45.21 24.08 -26.45
N ARG A 2 45.62 24.87 -25.45
CA ARG A 2 44.95 25.56 -24.33
C ARG A 2 43.79 24.92 -23.53
N ARG A 3 44.13 24.65 -22.25
CA ARG A 3 43.28 24.52 -21.04
C ARG A 3 42.79 25.91 -20.57
N SER A 4 41.71 25.96 -19.77
CA SER A 4 41.66 26.79 -18.55
C SER A 4 40.50 26.43 -17.60
N THR A 5 40.83 26.36 -16.32
CA THR A 5 40.02 26.19 -15.09
C THR A 5 39.97 27.51 -14.29
N SER A 6 39.02 27.70 -13.35
CA SER A 6 39.09 28.55 -12.11
C SER A 6 37.76 28.45 -11.31
N THR A 7 37.65 27.87 -10.09
CA THR A 7 37.91 28.37 -8.70
C THR A 7 37.14 29.66 -8.33
N ALA A 8 36.21 29.75 -7.35
CA ALA A 8 36.17 29.52 -5.89
C ALA A 8 36.18 30.83 -5.07
N SER A 9 35.20 31.04 -4.16
CA SER A 9 35.37 31.66 -2.82
C SER A 9 34.05 31.92 -2.07
N ALA A 10 34.08 31.62 -0.77
CA ALA A 10 33.04 31.80 0.25
C ALA A 10 33.22 33.11 1.04
N LEU A 11 32.20 33.57 1.78
CA LEU A 11 32.36 34.22 3.09
C LEU A 11 31.00 34.43 3.82
N VAL A 12 30.97 34.00 5.09
CA VAL A 12 29.93 34.17 6.10
C VAL A 12 30.38 35.28 7.05
N THR A 13 29.47 36.18 7.48
CA THR A 13 29.69 37.05 8.64
C THR A 13 28.39 37.32 9.40
N LEU A 14 28.42 37.01 10.70
CA LEU A 14 27.46 37.36 11.75
C LEU A 14 27.78 38.77 12.30
N ALA A 15 26.76 39.57 12.63
CA ALA A 15 26.87 40.65 13.61
C ALA A 15 25.50 41.03 14.20
N SER A 16 25.32 40.80 15.50
CA SER A 16 24.20 41.27 16.32
C SER A 16 24.61 42.56 17.04
N LEU A 17 23.73 43.56 17.16
CA LEU A 17 23.78 44.57 18.23
C LEU A 17 22.37 45.13 18.50
N ALA A 18 22.03 45.22 19.79
CA ALA A 18 20.76 45.68 20.33
C ALA A 18 20.72 47.20 20.56
N ALA A 19 19.52 47.81 20.49
CA ALA A 19 19.22 49.11 21.12
C ALA A 19 17.72 49.23 21.46
N CYS A 20 17.43 49.74 22.67
CA CYS A 20 16.12 49.80 23.32
C CYS A 20 15.31 51.08 23.03
N ALA A 21 13.98 50.92 23.09
CA ALA A 21 12.91 51.85 23.53
C ALA A 21 12.69 53.16 22.71
N THR A 22 11.50 53.69 22.45
CA THR A 22 10.20 53.73 23.17
C THR A 22 9.06 53.99 22.15
N GLY A 23 7.87 53.39 22.33
CA GLY A 23 6.70 53.70 21.49
C GLY A 23 5.41 52.99 21.90
N THR A 24 4.70 53.60 22.85
CA THR A 24 3.26 53.62 23.16
C THR A 24 2.31 52.58 22.54
N ALA A 25 1.63 51.80 23.39
CA ALA A 25 0.54 50.88 23.06
C ALA A 25 -0.80 51.59 22.74
N PRO A 26 -1.73 50.91 22.06
CA PRO A 26 -3.10 50.86 22.52
C PRO A 26 -3.55 49.41 22.80
N ALA A 27 -4.24 49.26 23.93
CA ALA A 27 -4.87 48.03 24.36
C ALA A 27 -6.08 47.69 23.47
N GLY A 28 -6.22 46.41 23.09
CA GLY A 28 -7.44 45.94 22.45
C GLY A 28 -7.31 44.68 21.61
N THR A 29 -6.93 43.55 22.21
CA THR A 29 -7.43 42.21 21.84
C THR A 29 -6.96 41.24 22.91
N GLY A 30 -7.90 40.64 23.65
CA GLY A 30 -7.56 39.51 24.51
C GLY A 30 -6.93 38.43 23.64
N ALA A 31 -5.68 38.08 23.93
CA ALA A 31 -5.02 36.94 23.31
C ALA A 31 -5.87 35.69 23.56
N PRO A 32 -6.05 34.82 22.55
CA PRO A 32 -6.70 33.52 22.78
C PRO A 32 -5.94 32.79 23.88
N ASP A 33 -6.67 32.32 24.88
CA ASP A 33 -6.10 31.60 26.01
C ASP A 33 -5.34 30.36 25.49
N PRO A 34 -4.01 30.29 25.67
CA PRO A 34 -3.22 29.15 25.21
C PRO A 34 -3.56 27.84 25.96
N THR A 35 -4.47 27.90 26.94
CA THR A 35 -4.96 26.74 27.70
C THR A 35 -6.32 26.20 27.22
N ALA A 36 -6.94 26.81 26.20
CA ALA A 36 -8.19 26.29 25.64
C ALA A 36 -7.93 25.00 24.83
N GLN A 37 -8.12 23.85 25.47
CA GLN A 37 -8.10 22.57 24.79
C GLN A 37 -9.27 22.48 23.80
N PRO A 38 -9.05 21.97 22.58
CA PRO A 38 -10.14 21.73 21.65
C PRO A 38 -11.14 20.76 22.28
N THR A 39 -12.40 21.20 22.40
CA THR A 39 -13.49 20.35 22.85
C THR A 39 -13.64 19.19 21.88
N LEU A 40 -13.24 17.99 22.30
CA LEU A 40 -13.47 16.76 21.57
C LEU A 40 -14.98 16.62 21.32
N ALA A 41 -15.35 16.35 20.07
CA ALA A 41 -16.70 15.95 19.72
C ALA A 41 -17.13 14.77 20.63
N PRO A 42 -18.42 14.68 21.02
CA PRO A 42 -18.91 13.60 21.87
C PRO A 42 -18.45 12.26 21.30
N GLN A 43 -17.58 11.58 22.04
CA GLN A 43 -17.17 10.24 21.67
C GLN A 43 -18.38 9.34 21.88
N PRO A 44 -18.72 8.46 20.91
CA PRO A 44 -19.74 7.45 21.13
C PRO A 44 -19.39 6.65 22.39
N ALA A 45 -20.42 6.18 23.10
CA ALA A 45 -20.20 5.35 24.28
C ALA A 45 -19.34 4.14 23.89
N LEU A 46 -18.31 3.85 24.69
CA LEU A 46 -17.42 2.74 24.43
C LEU A 46 -18.19 1.43 24.64
N GLU A 47 -18.25 0.61 23.59
CA GLU A 47 -18.72 -0.76 23.66
C GLU A 47 -17.56 -1.70 24.01
N SER A 48 -17.88 -2.94 24.41
CA SER A 48 -16.86 -3.94 24.78
C SER A 48 -15.99 -4.36 23.59
N GLY A 49 -16.48 -4.21 22.35
CA GLY A 49 -15.86 -4.74 21.14
C GLY A 49 -15.96 -6.26 21.01
N ILE A 50 -16.77 -6.92 21.85
CA ILE A 50 -16.99 -8.37 21.80
C ILE A 50 -18.36 -8.65 21.18
N ALA A 51 -18.37 -9.42 20.08
CA ALA A 51 -19.58 -9.89 19.43
C ALA A 51 -20.22 -11.02 20.23
N LEU A 52 -21.12 -10.67 21.15
CA LEU A 52 -21.80 -11.62 22.04
C LEU A 52 -22.80 -12.50 21.29
N GLU A 53 -23.29 -12.03 20.14
CA GLU A 53 -24.22 -12.74 19.26
C GLU A 53 -23.65 -14.02 18.64
N ASN A 54 -22.33 -14.19 18.65
CA ASN A 54 -21.67 -15.37 18.09
C ASN A 54 -21.44 -16.49 19.12
N ILE A 55 -21.76 -16.23 20.40
CA ILE A 55 -21.53 -17.17 21.50
C ILE A 55 -22.54 -18.30 21.46
N ASP A 56 -22.04 -19.53 21.43
CA ASP A 56 -22.82 -20.75 21.63
C ASP A 56 -22.78 -21.15 23.12
N GLU A 57 -23.89 -20.88 23.82
CA GLU A 57 -24.06 -21.19 25.24
C GLU A 57 -24.21 -22.71 25.51
N THR A 58 -24.42 -23.53 24.48
CA THR A 58 -24.52 -25.00 24.63
C THR A 58 -23.15 -25.65 24.84
N VAL A 59 -22.08 -24.98 24.40
CA VAL A 59 -20.69 -25.41 24.59
C VAL A 59 -20.12 -24.70 25.81
N ARG A 60 -19.59 -25.46 26.77
CA ARG A 60 -18.91 -24.87 27.92
C ARG A 60 -17.57 -24.24 27.48
N PRO A 61 -17.23 -23.01 27.91
CA PRO A 61 -15.98 -22.36 27.52
C PRO A 61 -14.73 -23.09 28.03
N GLN A 62 -14.85 -23.91 29.09
CA GLN A 62 -13.72 -24.69 29.60
C GLN A 62 -13.42 -25.95 28.76
N ASP A 63 -14.38 -26.40 27.95
CA ASP A 63 -14.26 -27.62 27.16
C ASP A 63 -13.77 -27.28 25.73
N ASP A 64 -14.33 -26.24 25.10
CA ASP A 64 -13.89 -25.71 23.80
C ASP A 64 -14.22 -24.21 23.70
N PHE A 65 -13.24 -23.35 24.04
CA PHE A 65 -13.44 -21.90 24.03
C PHE A 65 -13.67 -21.35 22.61
N TYR A 66 -13.09 -21.95 21.58
CA TYR A 66 -13.25 -21.48 20.21
C TYR A 66 -14.68 -21.68 19.73
N ARG A 67 -15.25 -22.86 19.95
CA ARG A 67 -16.67 -23.12 19.66
C ARG A 67 -17.61 -22.32 20.56
N HIS A 68 -17.29 -22.17 21.85
CA HIS A 68 -18.12 -21.35 22.73
C HIS A 68 -18.24 -19.91 22.23
N VAL A 69 -17.16 -19.28 21.76
CA VAL A 69 -17.19 -17.86 21.34
C VAL A 69 -17.67 -17.67 19.90
N ASN A 70 -17.45 -18.63 19.01
CA ASN A 70 -17.71 -18.48 17.57
C ASN A 70 -18.77 -19.44 17.02
N GLY A 71 -19.40 -20.27 17.86
CA GLY A 71 -20.24 -21.39 17.43
C GLY A 71 -21.38 -20.96 16.50
N GLU A 72 -22.15 -19.95 16.89
CA GLU A 72 -23.26 -19.41 16.09
C GLU A 72 -22.76 -18.81 14.75
N TRP A 73 -21.57 -18.21 14.73
CA TRP A 73 -20.96 -17.72 13.48
C TRP A 73 -20.55 -18.86 12.57
N LEU A 74 -19.97 -19.93 13.12
CA LEU A 74 -19.55 -21.12 12.38
C LEU A 74 -20.73 -21.88 11.77
N GLU A 75 -21.88 -21.89 12.44
CA GLU A 75 -23.08 -22.54 11.92
C GLU A 75 -23.75 -21.76 10.79
N ARG A 76 -23.72 -20.42 10.87
CA ARG A 76 -24.39 -19.54 9.90
C ARG A 76 -23.51 -19.14 8.71
N THR A 77 -22.19 -19.17 8.85
CA THR A 77 -21.28 -18.60 7.85
C THR A 77 -20.78 -19.68 6.89
N GLU A 78 -21.15 -19.54 5.62
CA GLU A 78 -20.62 -20.37 4.54
C GLU A 78 -19.32 -19.76 3.99
N ILE A 79 -18.37 -20.60 3.61
CA ILE A 79 -17.17 -20.16 2.89
C ILE A 79 -17.57 -19.84 1.45
N PRO A 80 -17.35 -18.61 0.95
CA PRO A 80 -17.63 -18.27 -0.45
C PRO A 80 -16.92 -19.19 -1.45
N ALA A 81 -17.55 -19.47 -2.60
CA ALA A 81 -17.07 -20.47 -3.56
C ALA A 81 -15.72 -20.14 -4.22
N ASP A 82 -15.32 -18.87 -4.21
CA ASP A 82 -14.05 -18.36 -4.70
C ASP A 82 -12.95 -18.31 -3.61
N ARG A 83 -13.27 -18.74 -2.38
CA ARG A 83 -12.36 -18.73 -1.25
C ARG A 83 -12.10 -20.14 -0.72
N SER A 84 -10.88 -20.37 -0.24
CA SER A 84 -10.51 -21.63 0.44
C SER A 84 -10.79 -21.61 1.94
N ASN A 85 -10.95 -20.41 2.51
CA ASN A 85 -11.20 -20.16 3.92
C ASN A 85 -11.91 -18.81 4.09
N TYR A 86 -12.62 -18.62 5.20
CA TYR A 86 -13.31 -17.38 5.52
C TYR A 86 -13.31 -17.14 7.03
N GLY A 87 -13.26 -15.88 7.43
CA GLY A 87 -13.15 -15.45 8.82
C GLY A 87 -12.83 -13.96 8.93
N SER A 88 -12.61 -13.47 10.14
CA SER A 88 -12.43 -12.04 10.41
C SER A 88 -11.28 -11.38 9.65
N PHE A 89 -10.15 -12.08 9.46
CA PHE A 89 -9.05 -11.54 8.65
C PHE A 89 -9.42 -11.41 7.18
N THR A 90 -10.18 -12.37 6.63
CA THR A 90 -10.68 -12.32 5.26
C THR A 90 -11.68 -11.18 5.10
N GLU A 91 -12.61 -11.03 6.04
CA GLU A 91 -13.58 -9.91 6.05
C GLU A 91 -12.87 -8.54 6.06
N LEU A 92 -11.83 -8.39 6.90
CA LEU A 92 -11.02 -7.16 6.93
C LEU A 92 -10.26 -6.93 5.62
N SER A 93 -9.67 -7.98 5.04
CA SER A 93 -9.00 -7.89 3.75
C SER A 93 -9.98 -7.52 2.64
N GLU A 94 -11.19 -8.06 2.64
CA GLU A 94 -12.22 -7.73 1.66
C GLU A 94 -12.68 -6.28 1.76
N GLN A 95 -12.88 -5.76 2.97
CA GLN A 95 -13.20 -4.35 3.16
C GLN A 95 -12.06 -3.46 2.63
N ALA A 96 -10.80 -3.79 2.96
CA ALA A 96 -9.65 -3.05 2.46
C ALA A 96 -9.52 -3.14 0.92
N GLU A 97 -9.78 -4.30 0.32
CA GLU A 97 -9.81 -4.49 -1.13
C GLU A 97 -10.90 -3.62 -1.79
N GLN A 98 -12.09 -3.52 -1.19
CA GLN A 98 -13.17 -2.65 -1.67
C GLN A 98 -12.79 -1.18 -1.61
N ASP A 99 -12.23 -0.73 -0.50
CA ASP A 99 -11.78 0.65 -0.34
C ASP A 99 -10.66 1.00 -1.34
N LEU A 100 -9.68 0.09 -1.51
CA LEU A 100 -8.63 0.24 -2.51
C LEU A 100 -9.17 0.24 -3.93
N LYS A 101 -10.18 -0.60 -4.23
CA LYS A 101 -10.82 -0.63 -5.54
C LYS A 101 -11.41 0.73 -5.90
N VAL A 102 -12.09 1.38 -4.97
CA VAL A 102 -12.62 2.75 -5.19
C VAL A 102 -11.49 3.71 -5.57
N LEU A 103 -10.42 3.74 -4.80
CA LEU A 103 -9.28 4.63 -5.05
C LEU A 103 -8.60 4.36 -6.41
N VAL A 104 -8.46 3.10 -6.79
CA VAL A 104 -7.84 2.72 -8.06
C VAL A 104 -8.76 3.02 -9.25
N GLU A 105 -10.07 2.89 -9.08
CA GLU A 105 -11.05 3.29 -10.10
C GLU A 105 -11.07 4.81 -10.31
N GLU A 106 -10.97 5.59 -9.23
CA GLU A 106 -10.80 7.04 -9.31
C GLU A 106 -9.49 7.41 -10.04
N ALA A 107 -8.38 6.75 -9.72
CA ALA A 107 -7.11 6.93 -10.42
C ALA A 107 -7.20 6.55 -11.91
N ALA A 108 -7.95 5.49 -12.24
CA ALA A 108 -8.18 5.06 -13.62
C ALA A 108 -9.11 6.00 -14.40
N ALA A 109 -9.97 6.76 -13.72
CA ALA A 109 -10.84 7.76 -14.33
C ALA A 109 -10.19 9.15 -14.45
N ALA A 110 -9.08 9.41 -13.76
CA ALA A 110 -8.38 10.69 -13.81
C ALA A 110 -7.70 10.91 -15.18
N GLU A 111 -8.29 11.78 -16.01
CA GLU A 111 -7.77 12.11 -17.35
C GLU A 111 -6.58 13.08 -17.31
N ASP A 112 -6.49 13.92 -16.27
CA ASP A 112 -5.48 14.99 -16.14
C ASP A 112 -4.28 14.60 -15.27
N ALA A 113 -4.07 13.30 -15.03
CA ALA A 113 -2.93 12.82 -14.23
C ALA A 113 -1.61 13.17 -14.95
N PRO A 114 -0.63 13.83 -14.28
CA PRO A 114 0.64 14.18 -14.92
C PRO A 114 1.35 12.94 -15.47
N GLU A 115 1.94 13.07 -16.65
CA GLU A 115 2.68 11.99 -17.30
C GLU A 115 3.82 11.48 -16.39
N GLY A 116 3.89 10.17 -16.20
CA GLY A 116 4.88 9.52 -15.34
C GLY A 116 4.56 9.56 -13.84
N SER A 117 3.49 10.22 -13.41
CA SER A 117 3.05 10.21 -12.01
C SER A 117 2.55 8.84 -11.55
N ASP A 118 2.61 8.59 -10.25
CA ASP A 118 2.11 7.33 -9.67
C ASP A 118 0.61 7.17 -9.89
N LEU A 119 -0.16 8.26 -9.86
CA LEU A 119 -1.59 8.26 -10.17
C LEU A 119 -1.84 7.77 -11.61
N GLN A 120 -1.09 8.29 -12.59
CA GLN A 120 -1.20 7.87 -13.98
C GLN A 120 -0.82 6.38 -14.15
N LYS A 121 0.26 5.94 -13.50
CA LYS A 121 0.73 4.54 -13.57
C LYS A 121 -0.27 3.56 -12.98
N VAL A 122 -0.81 3.85 -11.80
CA VAL A 122 -1.81 3.00 -11.12
C VAL A 122 -3.06 2.89 -11.98
N GLY A 123 -3.59 4.01 -12.47
CA GLY A 123 -4.76 4.01 -13.35
C GLY A 123 -4.52 3.25 -14.67
N ALA A 124 -3.34 3.42 -15.28
CA ALA A 124 -2.98 2.70 -16.51
C ALA A 124 -2.84 1.18 -16.28
N LEU A 125 -2.22 0.77 -15.16
CA LEU A 125 -2.08 -0.64 -14.79
C LEU A 125 -3.45 -1.29 -14.59
N TYR A 126 -4.34 -0.63 -13.83
CA TYR A 126 -5.70 -1.14 -13.61
C TYR A 126 -6.47 -1.30 -14.92
N ARG A 127 -6.48 -0.29 -15.79
CA ARG A 127 -7.13 -0.39 -17.11
C ARG A 127 -6.54 -1.51 -17.97
N SER A 128 -5.23 -1.70 -17.93
CA SER A 128 -4.58 -2.79 -18.65
C SER A 128 -5.01 -4.17 -18.16
N PHE A 129 -5.26 -4.33 -16.86
CA PHE A 129 -5.69 -5.59 -16.27
C PHE A 129 -7.19 -5.86 -16.51
N MET A 130 -8.02 -4.83 -16.46
CA MET A 130 -9.48 -4.95 -16.62
C MET A 130 -9.94 -5.12 -18.08
N ASP A 131 -9.08 -4.83 -19.07
CA ASP A 131 -9.38 -5.00 -20.50
C ASP A 131 -9.25 -6.47 -20.94
N THR A 132 -10.22 -7.28 -20.50
CA THR A 132 -10.28 -8.72 -20.82
C THR A 132 -10.41 -8.98 -22.31
N ALA A 133 -11.12 -8.13 -23.06
CA ALA A 133 -11.24 -8.27 -24.51
C ALA A 133 -9.88 -8.18 -25.22
N ARG A 134 -9.03 -7.22 -24.80
CA ARG A 134 -7.67 -7.12 -25.32
C ARG A 134 -6.79 -8.29 -24.88
N ILE A 135 -6.93 -8.77 -23.65
CA ILE A 135 -6.19 -9.95 -23.15
C ILE A 135 -6.53 -11.17 -24.00
N GLU A 136 -7.82 -11.46 -24.20
CA GLU A 136 -8.29 -12.59 -25.02
C GLU A 136 -7.84 -12.46 -26.48
N ALA A 137 -7.90 -11.25 -27.06
CA ALA A 137 -7.45 -11.02 -28.43
C ALA A 137 -5.94 -11.24 -28.64
N ARG A 138 -5.13 -11.06 -27.58
CA ARG A 138 -3.67 -11.25 -27.63
C ARG A 138 -3.26 -12.70 -27.35
N GLY A 139 -4.09 -13.47 -26.65
CA GLY A 139 -3.82 -14.86 -26.31
C GLY A 139 -2.41 -15.04 -25.71
N ILE A 140 -1.65 -16.00 -26.24
CA ILE A 140 -0.29 -16.32 -25.76
C ILE A 140 0.81 -15.49 -26.41
N ASP A 141 0.50 -14.62 -27.37
CA ASP A 141 1.54 -13.91 -28.12
C ASP A 141 2.50 -13.09 -27.23
N PRO A 142 2.05 -12.43 -26.13
CA PRO A 142 2.95 -11.71 -25.24
C PRO A 142 3.98 -12.60 -24.53
N VAL A 143 3.71 -13.89 -24.31
CA VAL A 143 4.63 -14.80 -23.61
C VAL A 143 5.54 -15.59 -24.56
N ARG A 144 5.22 -15.64 -25.86
CA ARG A 144 6.03 -16.38 -26.86
C ARG A 144 7.53 -16.07 -26.81
N PRO A 145 7.99 -14.80 -26.74
CA PRO A 145 9.43 -14.52 -26.71
C PRO A 145 10.15 -15.14 -25.51
N GLU A 146 9.47 -15.32 -24.38
CA GLU A 146 10.04 -15.99 -23.20
C GLU A 146 10.07 -17.51 -23.38
N LEU A 147 9.04 -18.08 -24.02
CA LEU A 147 9.02 -19.50 -24.40
C LEU A 147 10.13 -19.83 -25.41
N ASP A 148 10.33 -18.96 -26.42
CA ASP A 148 11.40 -19.11 -27.41
C ASP A 148 12.79 -19.08 -26.74
N ARG A 149 12.97 -18.24 -25.70
CA ARG A 149 14.21 -18.22 -24.91
C ARG A 149 14.43 -19.51 -24.14
N ILE A 150 13.37 -20.09 -23.56
CA ILE A 150 13.45 -21.40 -22.89
C ILE A 150 13.85 -22.48 -23.89
N GLU A 151 13.22 -22.51 -25.06
CA GLU A 151 13.52 -23.49 -26.12
C GLU A 151 14.95 -23.37 -26.67
N ALA A 152 15.53 -22.18 -26.64
CA ALA A 152 16.90 -21.94 -27.08
C ALA A 152 17.97 -22.49 -26.11
N VAL A 153 17.60 -22.90 -24.88
CA VAL A 153 18.53 -23.51 -23.92
C VAL A 153 18.84 -24.96 -24.34
N ALA A 154 19.86 -25.11 -25.17
CA ALA A 154 20.19 -26.39 -25.81
C ALA A 154 20.98 -27.37 -24.92
N ASP A 155 21.69 -26.87 -23.89
CA ASP A 155 22.56 -27.69 -23.05
C ASP A 155 22.70 -27.16 -21.61
N PRO A 156 23.11 -28.00 -20.65
CA PRO A 156 23.21 -27.60 -19.24
C PRO A 156 24.18 -26.44 -18.96
N GLY A 157 25.16 -26.20 -19.83
CA GLY A 157 26.10 -25.09 -19.71
C GLY A 157 25.46 -23.72 -19.96
N ALA A 158 24.34 -23.66 -20.67
CA ALA A 158 23.57 -22.43 -20.93
C ALA A 158 22.62 -22.06 -19.77
N LEU A 159 22.29 -23.02 -18.88
CA LEU A 159 21.35 -22.80 -17.78
C LEU A 159 21.74 -21.67 -16.81
N PRO A 160 23.02 -21.51 -16.39
CA PRO A 160 23.37 -20.44 -15.46
C PRO A 160 23.10 -19.04 -16.01
N ALA A 161 23.38 -18.81 -17.30
CA ALA A 161 23.10 -17.53 -17.95
C ALA A 161 21.59 -17.29 -18.08
N PHE A 162 20.86 -18.30 -18.55
CA PHE A 162 19.41 -18.26 -18.66
C PHE A 162 18.73 -17.94 -17.32
N TRP A 163 19.10 -18.62 -16.23
CA TRP A 163 18.52 -18.33 -14.90
C TRP A 163 18.90 -16.95 -14.38
N GLY A 164 20.09 -16.45 -14.70
CA GLY A 164 20.49 -15.09 -14.34
C GLY A 164 19.59 -14.03 -15.02
N GLU A 165 19.30 -14.22 -16.30
CA GLU A 165 18.39 -13.35 -17.05
C GLU A 165 16.95 -13.45 -16.52
N MET A 166 16.45 -14.66 -16.28
CA MET A 166 15.11 -14.86 -15.73
C MET A 166 14.95 -14.24 -14.33
N ALA A 167 15.97 -14.34 -13.47
CA ALA A 167 15.93 -13.75 -12.14
C ALA A 167 15.75 -12.22 -12.19
N ALA A 168 16.34 -11.53 -13.17
CA ALA A 168 16.16 -10.09 -13.36
C ALA A 168 14.72 -9.71 -13.77
N LEU A 169 13.98 -10.64 -14.38
CA LEU A 169 12.59 -10.48 -14.79
C LEU A 169 11.59 -10.94 -13.70
N GLY A 170 12.08 -11.31 -12.51
CA GLY A 170 11.24 -11.88 -11.44
C GLY A 170 10.90 -13.36 -11.65
N GLY A 171 11.53 -14.02 -12.62
CA GLY A 171 11.42 -15.45 -12.85
C GLY A 171 12.07 -16.27 -11.74
N LEU A 172 11.50 -17.46 -11.49
CA LEU A 172 12.01 -18.39 -10.49
C LEU A 172 13.20 -19.20 -11.05
N GLY A 173 14.28 -19.26 -10.28
CA GLY A 173 15.40 -20.17 -10.53
C GLY A 173 15.44 -21.30 -9.49
N PRO A 174 16.42 -22.22 -9.59
CA PRO A 174 16.64 -23.27 -8.59
C PRO A 174 17.07 -22.72 -7.22
N PHE A 175 17.42 -21.43 -7.15
CA PHE A 175 17.80 -20.74 -5.93
C PHE A 175 16.93 -19.50 -5.76
N GLY A 176 16.33 -19.34 -4.58
CA GLY A 176 15.69 -18.09 -4.19
C GLY A 176 16.73 -17.07 -3.75
N SER A 177 16.62 -15.84 -4.27
CA SER A 177 17.46 -14.72 -3.86
C SER A 177 16.60 -13.60 -3.28
N TYR A 178 17.01 -13.03 -2.16
CA TYR A 178 16.42 -11.81 -1.59
C TYR A 178 17.54 -10.98 -0.97
N VAL A 179 17.33 -9.66 -0.92
CA VAL A 179 18.20 -8.75 -0.16
C VAL A 179 17.50 -8.48 1.16
N TYR A 180 18.13 -8.88 2.26
CA TYR A 180 17.67 -8.52 3.59
C TYR A 180 18.11 -7.08 3.87
N ILE A 181 17.16 -6.17 4.01
CA ILE A 181 17.38 -4.76 4.36
C ILE A 181 17.00 -4.49 5.81
#